data_AF-A0A971ANY6-F1
#
_entry.id   AF-A0A971ANY6-F1
#
_cell.length_a   1.000
_cell.length_b   1.000
_cell.length_c   1.000
_cell.angle_alpha   90.00
_cell.angle_beta   90.00
_cell.angle_gamma   90.00
#
_symmetry.space_group_name_H-M   'P 1'
#
loop_
_entity.id
_entity.type
_entity.pdbx_description
1 polymer ?
#
loop_
_entity_poly.entity_id
_entity_poly.type
_entity_poly.pdbx_seq_one_letter_code
_entity_poly.pdbx_strand_id
1 'polypeptide(L)'
;MSTVTAQILVGQGHPYHDGINPSHRLYLLENSRPSLVLLSESLTGEANGNKVIWVPTLESTLEDALLMIAIHVIKDPEIVRLASLFFANKDNNWVVMHEDITPENLAVLHQHCRQLENTCKLVITVLRGSHLEDQLKVLKEYKMDLEVCRAGFVRLYSQWLDQTRIEGEL
;
A
#
# COMPACT_ATOMS: atom_id res chain seq x y z
N MET A 1 -1.90 20.17 2.68
CA MET A 1 -0.73 19.47 3.27
C MET A 1 -1.07 17.99 3.27
N SER A 2 -0.25 17.12 2.67
CA SER A 2 -0.51 15.68 2.66
C SER A 2 0.11 15.05 3.90
N THR A 3 -0.63 14.21 4.60
CA THR A 3 -0.16 13.54 5.82
C THR A 3 -0.13 12.05 5.59
N VAL A 4 0.93 11.37 6.04
CA VAL A 4 0.97 9.91 6.04
C VAL A 4 -0.04 9.38 7.05
N THR A 5 -0.94 8.53 6.58
CA THR A 5 -2.02 7.94 7.39
C THR A 5 -1.97 6.42 7.40
N ALA A 6 -1.21 5.81 6.48
CA ALA A 6 -0.88 4.40 6.56
C ALA A 6 0.50 4.10 5.94
N GLN A 7 1.07 2.98 6.34
CA GLN A 7 2.32 2.44 5.82
C GLN A 7 2.18 0.94 5.59
N ILE A 8 2.77 0.44 4.50
CA ILE A 8 2.93 -0.99 4.24
C ILE A 8 4.42 -1.29 4.13
N LEU A 9 4.93 -2.18 4.97
CA LEU A 9 6.24 -2.81 4.75
C LEU A 9 6.03 -4.02 3.84
N VAL A 10 6.89 -4.15 2.83
CA VAL A 10 6.84 -5.23 1.86
C VAL A 10 8.18 -5.93 1.87
N GLY A 11 8.17 -7.26 1.97
CA GLY A 11 9.40 -8.01 2.13
C GLY A 11 9.17 -9.51 2.13
N GLN A 12 10.15 -10.25 2.65
CA GLN A 12 10.03 -11.68 2.84
C GLN A 12 9.80 -11.98 4.33
N GLY A 13 8.94 -12.97 4.62
CA GLY A 13 8.83 -13.50 5.97
C GLY A 13 10.16 -14.16 6.39
N HIS A 14 10.52 -14.07 7.67
CA HIS A 14 11.70 -14.78 8.15
C HIS A 14 11.42 -16.31 8.11
N PRO A 15 12.26 -17.14 7.46
CA PRO A 15 11.94 -18.56 7.24
C PRO A 15 11.74 -19.40 8.52
N TYR A 16 12.36 -18.98 9.63
CA TYR A 16 12.39 -19.75 10.89
C TYR A 16 11.74 -19.04 12.08
N HIS A 17 11.38 -17.77 11.93
CA HIS A 17 10.91 -16.92 13.02
C HIS A 17 9.82 -15.99 12.49
N ASP A 18 9.11 -15.33 13.39
CA ASP A 18 8.21 -14.27 12.97
C ASP A 18 8.99 -12.99 12.59
N GLY A 19 8.28 -12.04 11.98
CA GLY A 19 8.85 -10.78 11.49
C GLY A 19 9.01 -10.74 9.97
N ILE A 20 9.68 -9.70 9.49
CA ILE A 20 9.80 -9.36 8.07
C ILE A 20 11.22 -8.88 7.75
N ASN A 21 11.74 -9.30 6.60
CA ASN A 21 12.92 -8.73 5.95
C ASN A 21 12.43 -7.74 4.88
N PRO A 22 12.25 -6.45 5.22
CA PRO A 22 11.67 -5.47 4.31
C PRO A 22 12.62 -5.17 3.15
N SER A 23 12.06 -5.06 1.96
CA SER A 23 12.73 -4.57 0.75
C SER A 23 12.13 -3.27 0.25
N HIS A 24 10.88 -2.96 0.61
CA HIS A 24 10.20 -1.73 0.20
C HIS A 24 9.26 -1.23 1.30
N ARG A 25 8.97 0.08 1.24
CA ARG A 25 7.93 0.74 2.02
C ARG A 25 6.97 1.45 1.08
N LEU A 26 5.69 1.24 1.31
CA LEU A 26 4.63 2.01 0.68
C LEU A 26 4.01 2.93 1.73
N TYR A 27 3.83 4.20 1.39
CA TYR A 27 3.09 5.16 2.20
C TYR A 27 1.79 5.54 1.50
N LEU A 28 0.71 5.59 2.26
CA LEU A 28 -0.49 6.31 1.85
C LEU A 28 -0.47 7.69 2.49
N LEU A 29 -0.49 8.72 1.65
CA LEU A 29 -0.69 10.09 2.07
C LEU A 29 -2.11 10.52 1.72
N GLU A 30 -2.86 10.96 2.73
CA GLU A 30 -4.25 11.42 2.58
C GLU A 30 -4.37 12.93 2.76
N ASN A 31 -5.60 13.44 2.63
CA ASN A 31 -6.08 14.84 2.62
C ASN A 31 -6.62 15.27 1.24
N SER A 32 -5.96 16.20 0.54
CA SER A 32 -6.54 16.85 -0.66
C SER A 32 -6.59 15.93 -1.88
N ARG A 33 -5.53 15.16 -2.13
CA ARG A 33 -5.45 14.16 -3.19
C ARG A 33 -4.68 12.98 -2.60
N PRO A 34 -5.29 11.78 -2.51
CA PRO A 34 -4.59 10.62 -1.98
C PRO A 34 -3.41 10.28 -2.89
N SER A 35 -2.31 9.80 -2.29
CA SER A 35 -1.17 9.31 -3.05
C SER A 35 -0.52 8.12 -2.36
N LEU A 36 -0.23 7.11 -3.15
CA LEU A 36 0.58 5.96 -2.79
C LEU A 36 2.02 6.26 -3.21
N VAL A 37 2.96 6.16 -2.28
CA VAL A 37 4.38 6.40 -2.53
C VAL A 37 5.17 5.15 -2.16
N LEU A 38 5.70 4.46 -3.16
CA LEU A 38 6.55 3.28 -2.99
C LEU A 38 8.02 3.68 -3.05
N LEU A 39 8.77 3.25 -2.04
CA LEU A 39 10.20 3.46 -1.91
C LEU A 39 10.89 2.11 -1.71
N SER A 40 12.05 1.94 -2.34
CA SER A 40 12.97 0.84 -1.99
C SER A 40 13.53 1.09 -0.59
N GLU A 41 13.69 0.02 0.19
CA GLU A 41 14.27 0.03 1.52
C GLU A 41 15.49 -0.88 1.56
N SER A 42 16.57 -0.38 2.16
CA SER A 42 17.76 -1.18 2.49
C SER A 42 18.10 -0.94 3.96
N LEU A 43 18.08 -2.00 4.75
CA LEU A 43 18.45 -1.92 6.17
C LEU A 43 19.96 -1.81 6.38
N THR A 44 20.77 -2.13 5.35
CA THR A 44 22.23 -2.29 5.45
C THR A 44 23.02 -1.29 4.60
N GLY A 45 22.39 -0.30 3.96
CA GLY A 45 23.10 0.67 3.11
C GLY A 45 22.19 1.60 2.32
N GLU A 46 22.73 2.28 1.31
CA GLU A 46 21.98 3.21 0.47
C GLU A 46 20.89 2.48 -0.34
N ALA A 47 19.64 2.85 -0.09
CA ALA A 47 18.50 2.38 -0.88
C ALA A 47 18.55 3.02 -2.27
N ASN A 48 19.13 2.31 -3.24
CA ASN A 48 19.09 2.70 -4.64
C ASN A 48 17.81 2.14 -5.29
N GLY A 49 16.75 2.96 -5.31
CA GLY A 49 15.51 2.60 -5.98
C GLY A 49 14.75 3.84 -6.45
N ASN A 50 14.11 3.70 -7.62
CA ASN A 50 13.24 4.76 -8.13
C ASN A 50 12.00 4.87 -7.25
N LYS A 51 11.67 6.11 -6.90
CA LYS A 51 10.40 6.45 -6.26
C LYS A 51 9.27 6.27 -7.27
N VAL A 52 8.25 5.51 -6.89
CA VAL A 52 7.03 5.32 -7.68
C VAL A 52 5.88 5.99 -6.94
N ILE A 53 5.05 6.75 -7.64
CA ILE A 53 3.95 7.53 -7.05
C ILE A 53 2.68 7.28 -7.84
N TRP A 54 1.65 6.74 -7.17
CA TRP A 54 0.35 6.53 -7.77
C TRP A 54 -0.71 7.38 -7.07
N VAL A 55 -1.66 7.91 -7.82
CA VAL A 55 -2.90 8.50 -7.28
C VAL A 55 -3.97 7.42 -7.37
N PRO A 56 -4.35 6.79 -6.25
CA PRO A 56 -5.26 5.66 -6.23
C PRO A 56 -6.71 6.09 -6.48
N THR A 57 -7.55 5.10 -6.78
CA THR A 57 -9.00 5.19 -6.63
C THR A 57 -9.39 5.26 -5.15
N LEU A 58 -10.49 5.94 -4.83
CA LEU A 58 -10.96 6.05 -3.44
C LEU A 58 -11.68 4.79 -2.97
N GLU A 59 -12.32 4.09 -3.89
CA GLU A 59 -13.12 2.89 -3.62
C GLU A 59 -12.23 1.65 -3.35
N SER A 60 -11.08 1.58 -4.02
CA SER A 60 -10.17 0.43 -4.02
C SER A 60 -8.72 0.82 -3.72
N THR A 61 -8.51 1.84 -2.89
CA THR A 61 -7.18 2.36 -2.51
C THR A 61 -6.21 1.26 -2.05
N LEU A 62 -6.68 0.31 -1.23
CA LEU A 62 -5.85 -0.79 -0.75
C LEU A 62 -5.48 -1.75 -1.89
N GLU A 63 -6.42 -2.07 -2.77
CA GLU A 63 -6.16 -2.96 -3.90
C GLU A 63 -5.22 -2.31 -4.92
N ASP A 64 -5.32 -0.99 -5.11
CA ASP A 64 -4.38 -0.23 -5.94
C ASP A 64 -2.97 -0.26 -5.35
N ALA A 65 -2.84 -0.20 -4.01
CA ALA A 65 -1.55 -0.39 -3.34
C ALA A 65 -1.00 -1.80 -3.53
N LEU A 66 -1.84 -2.83 -3.46
CA LEU A 66 -1.44 -4.22 -3.70
C LEU A 66 -1.06 -4.45 -5.17
N LEU A 67 -1.75 -3.82 -6.11
CA LEU A 67 -1.40 -3.83 -7.53
C LEU A 67 -0.04 -3.16 -7.80
N MET A 68 0.20 -2.00 -7.18
CA MET A 68 1.50 -1.32 -7.22
C MET A 68 2.63 -2.23 -6.73
N ILE A 69 2.40 -2.96 -5.63
CA ILE A 69 3.34 -3.95 -5.10
C ILE A 69 3.54 -5.12 -6.08
N ALA A 70 2.46 -5.62 -6.68
CA ALA A 70 2.51 -6.72 -7.65
C ALA A 70 3.37 -6.37 -8.88
N ILE A 71 3.25 -5.13 -9.37
CA ILE A 71 3.98 -4.66 -10.56
C ILE A 71 5.43 -4.31 -10.25
N HIS A 72 5.69 -3.58 -9.17
CA HIS A 72 7.01 -2.97 -8.94
C HIS A 72 7.91 -3.81 -8.02
N VAL A 73 7.32 -4.58 -7.10
CA VAL A 73 8.08 -5.36 -6.10
C VAL A 73 8.09 -6.84 -6.48
N ILE A 74 6.92 -7.46 -6.57
CA ILE A 74 6.80 -8.89 -6.91
C ILE A 74 7.20 -9.12 -8.37
N LYS A 75 6.83 -8.18 -9.25
CA LYS A 75 7.07 -8.24 -10.70
C LYS A 75 6.50 -9.51 -11.32
N ASP A 76 5.28 -9.86 -10.94
CA ASP A 76 4.58 -11.01 -11.53
C ASP A 76 4.49 -10.83 -13.06
N PRO A 77 4.97 -11.79 -13.87
CA PRO A 77 5.07 -11.60 -15.31
C PRO A 77 3.73 -11.33 -16.00
N GLU A 78 2.65 -11.97 -15.55
CA GLU A 78 1.34 -11.82 -16.18
C GLU A 78 0.70 -10.48 -15.80
N ILE A 79 0.77 -10.10 -14.52
CA ILE A 79 0.29 -8.79 -14.06
C ILE A 79 1.07 -7.65 -14.74
N VAL A 80 2.40 -7.76 -14.83
CA VAL A 80 3.23 -6.75 -15.52
C VAL A 80 2.86 -6.67 -17.00
N ARG A 81 2.61 -7.80 -17.65
CA ARG A 81 2.17 -7.84 -19.06
C ARG A 81 0.80 -7.18 -19.23
N LEU A 82 -0.19 -7.53 -18.40
CA LEU A 82 -1.51 -6.93 -18.43
C LEU A 82 -1.47 -5.42 -18.14
N ALA A 83 -0.71 -5.00 -17.14
CA ALA A 83 -0.47 -3.60 -16.82
C ALA A 83 0.10 -2.85 -18.04
N SER A 84 1.07 -3.44 -18.75
CA SER A 84 1.66 -2.82 -19.95
C SER A 84 0.65 -2.64 -21.10
N LEU A 85 -0.40 -3.46 -21.15
CA LEU A 85 -1.48 -3.36 -22.14
C LEU A 85 -2.57 -2.37 -21.71
N PHE A 86 -2.92 -2.35 -20.43
CA PHE A 86 -4.06 -1.63 -19.89
C PHE A 86 -3.77 -0.18 -19.50
N PHE A 87 -2.57 0.10 -18.98
CA PHE A 87 -2.21 1.47 -18.64
C PHE A 87 -1.93 2.31 -19.89
N ALA A 88 -2.51 3.51 -19.93
CA ALA A 88 -2.29 4.50 -20.99
C ALA A 88 -0.84 5.02 -20.93
N ASN A 89 -0.38 5.43 -19.75
CA ASN A 89 1.02 5.76 -19.51
C ASN A 89 1.86 4.47 -19.45
N LYS A 90 2.93 4.41 -20.25
CA LYS A 90 3.87 3.26 -20.25
C LYS A 90 4.97 3.41 -19.21
N ASP A 91 5.20 4.62 -18.71
CA ASP A 91 6.04 4.87 -17.56
C ASP A 91 5.21 4.74 -16.28
N ASN A 92 5.16 3.52 -15.74
CA ASN A 92 4.38 3.18 -14.55
C ASN A 92 4.91 3.80 -13.24
N ASN A 93 5.94 4.67 -13.31
CA ASN A 93 6.47 5.35 -12.13
C ASN A 93 5.54 6.45 -11.61
N TRP A 94 4.71 7.03 -12.50
CA TRP A 94 3.67 8.00 -12.14
C TRP A 94 2.36 7.60 -12.80
N VAL A 95 1.37 7.24 -11.99
CA VAL A 95 0.06 6.76 -12.47
C VAL A 95 -1.05 7.50 -11.74
N VAL A 96 -2.05 7.93 -12.49
CA VAL A 96 -3.32 8.43 -11.97
C VAL A 96 -4.40 7.44 -12.35
N MET A 97 -4.88 6.63 -11.39
CA MET A 97 -5.72 5.47 -11.68
C MET A 97 -6.99 5.82 -12.49
N HIS A 98 -7.63 6.95 -12.18
CA HIS A 98 -8.83 7.39 -12.89
C HIS A 98 -8.60 7.90 -14.32
N GLU A 99 -7.36 8.21 -14.68
CA GLU A 99 -6.98 8.74 -16.01
C GLU A 99 -6.27 7.68 -16.85
N ASP A 100 -5.41 6.88 -16.22
CA ASP A 100 -4.48 5.98 -16.91
C ASP A 100 -5.05 4.58 -17.15
N ILE A 101 -6.15 4.19 -16.50
CA ILE A 101 -6.76 2.86 -16.68
C ILE A 101 -8.28 2.92 -16.57
N THR A 102 -8.98 2.13 -17.38
CA THR A 102 -10.44 2.02 -17.28
C THR A 102 -10.85 1.14 -16.10
N PRO A 103 -12.03 1.37 -15.49
CA PRO A 103 -12.50 0.55 -14.37
C PRO A 103 -12.56 -0.95 -14.68
N GLU A 104 -12.92 -1.33 -15.91
CA GLU A 104 -13.02 -2.72 -16.33
C GLU A 104 -11.64 -3.40 -16.37
N ASN A 105 -10.64 -2.72 -16.91
CA ASN A 105 -9.27 -3.22 -16.97
C ASN A 105 -8.63 -3.25 -15.57
N LEU A 106 -8.95 -2.27 -14.73
CA LEU A 106 -8.49 -2.24 -13.34
C LEU A 106 -9.04 -3.42 -12.54
N ALA A 107 -10.34 -3.72 -12.69
CA ALA A 107 -10.96 -4.87 -12.03
C ALA A 107 -10.29 -6.20 -12.44
N VAL A 108 -9.90 -6.35 -13.71
CA VAL A 108 -9.12 -7.51 -14.18
C VAL A 108 -7.78 -7.60 -13.44
N LEU A 109 -7.03 -6.50 -13.35
CA LEU A 109 -5.75 -6.49 -12.63
C LEU A 109 -5.92 -6.85 -11.15
N HIS A 110 -6.90 -6.27 -10.45
CA HIS A 110 -7.20 -6.62 -9.07
C HIS A 110 -7.51 -8.11 -8.91
N GLN A 111 -8.32 -8.68 -9.80
CA GLN A 111 -8.63 -10.11 -9.80
C GLN A 111 -7.37 -10.98 -9.94
N HIS A 112 -6.44 -10.61 -10.84
CA HIS A 112 -5.17 -11.31 -10.97
C HIS A 112 -4.30 -11.17 -9.72
N CYS A 113 -4.25 -9.99 -9.08
CA CYS A 113 -3.51 -9.80 -7.83
C CYS A 113 -4.02 -10.71 -6.70
N ARG A 114 -5.34 -10.93 -6.59
CA ARG A 114 -5.92 -11.83 -5.58
C ARG A 114 -5.50 -13.30 -5.73
N GLN A 115 -5.07 -13.71 -6.93
CA GLN A 115 -4.61 -15.07 -7.20
C GLN A 115 -3.13 -15.30 -6.87
N LEU A 116 -2.36 -14.26 -6.52
CA LEU A 116 -0.95 -14.41 -6.15
C LEU A 116 -0.82 -15.22 -4.84
N GLU A 117 0.04 -16.24 -4.85
CA GLU A 117 0.26 -17.13 -3.70
C GLU A 117 1.67 -16.95 -3.13
N ASN A 118 1.77 -16.74 -1.81
CA ASN A 118 3.02 -16.76 -1.02
C ASN A 118 4.21 -16.01 -1.64
N THR A 119 3.96 -14.87 -2.29
CA THR A 119 4.99 -14.11 -3.03
C THR A 119 5.84 -13.19 -2.14
N CYS A 120 5.23 -12.68 -1.06
CA CYS A 120 5.86 -11.77 -0.11
C CYS A 120 5.07 -11.77 1.21
N LYS A 121 5.64 -11.14 2.25
CA LYS A 121 4.97 -10.78 3.50
C LYS A 121 4.71 -9.28 3.52
N LEU A 122 3.53 -8.89 4.00
CA LEU A 122 3.10 -7.51 4.18
C LEU A 122 2.89 -7.18 5.66
N VAL A 123 3.36 -6.02 6.11
CA VAL A 123 2.98 -5.45 7.42
C VAL A 123 2.30 -4.12 7.17
N ILE A 124 0.99 -4.05 7.43
CA ILE A 124 0.12 -2.93 7.12
C ILE A 124 -0.18 -2.17 8.42
N THR A 125 0.44 -1.01 8.60
CA THR A 125 0.14 -0.09 9.70
C THR A 125 -0.88 0.93 9.25
N VAL A 126 -2.03 0.97 9.91
CA VAL A 126 -3.11 1.94 9.65
C VAL A 126 -3.24 2.88 10.85
N LEU A 127 -2.99 4.17 10.62
CA LEU A 127 -3.17 5.19 11.63
C LEU A 127 -4.64 5.58 11.71
N ARG A 128 -5.04 6.07 12.90
CA ARG A 128 -6.43 6.39 13.20
C ARG A 128 -6.99 7.42 12.23
N GLY A 129 -8.17 7.12 11.68
CA GLY A 129 -8.87 8.01 10.75
C GLY A 129 -8.36 7.93 9.30
N SER A 130 -7.50 6.96 8.99
CA SER A 130 -7.18 6.63 7.60
C SER A 130 -8.38 6.00 6.90
N HIS A 131 -8.63 6.35 5.64
CA HIS A 131 -9.68 5.74 4.83
C HIS A 131 -9.44 4.24 4.58
N LEU A 132 -8.20 3.76 4.75
CA LEU A 132 -7.91 2.34 4.64
C LEU A 132 -8.59 1.48 5.70
N GLU A 133 -8.98 2.04 6.86
CA GLU A 133 -9.64 1.27 7.93
C GLU A 133 -10.86 0.49 7.42
N ASP A 134 -11.64 1.10 6.52
CA ASP A 134 -12.86 0.54 5.95
C ASP A 134 -12.60 -0.49 4.83
N GLN A 135 -11.40 -0.46 4.23
CA GLN A 135 -11.02 -1.33 3.11
C GLN A 135 -10.30 -2.61 3.55
N LEU A 136 -9.85 -2.71 4.80
CA LEU A 136 -9.06 -3.85 5.31
C LEU A 136 -9.74 -5.22 5.13
N LYS A 137 -11.07 -5.27 4.97
CA LYS A 137 -11.80 -6.52 4.74
C LYS A 137 -11.39 -7.22 3.44
N VAL A 138 -10.97 -6.47 2.43
CA VAL A 138 -10.57 -7.04 1.12
C VAL A 138 -9.34 -7.95 1.23
N LEU A 139 -8.49 -7.74 2.25
CA LEU A 139 -7.30 -8.56 2.50
C LEU A 139 -7.63 -10.04 2.72
N LYS A 140 -8.87 -10.39 3.11
CA LYS A 140 -9.31 -11.78 3.24
C LYS A 140 -9.35 -12.53 1.90
N GLU A 141 -9.39 -11.81 0.80
CA GLU A 141 -9.42 -12.38 -0.56
C GLU A 141 -8.02 -12.63 -1.12
N TYR A 142 -6.98 -12.22 -0.39
CA TYR A 142 -5.59 -12.34 -0.79
C TYR A 142 -4.89 -13.46 -0.02
N LYS A 143 -3.90 -14.10 -0.67
CA LYS A 143 -3.22 -15.29 -0.15
C LYS A 143 -1.77 -15.05 0.30
N MET A 144 -1.32 -13.79 0.36
CA MET A 144 0.00 -13.47 0.89
C MET A 144 0.00 -13.41 2.43
N ASP A 145 1.17 -13.64 3.03
CA ASP A 145 1.36 -13.46 4.47
C ASP A 145 1.16 -11.99 4.83
N LEU A 146 0.36 -11.72 5.86
CA LEU A 146 0.04 -10.35 6.26
C LEU A 146 -0.10 -10.18 7.76
N GLU A 147 0.31 -9.01 8.24
CA GLU A 147 0.03 -8.48 9.57
C GLU A 147 -0.66 -7.12 9.44
N VAL A 148 -1.79 -6.93 10.15
CA VAL A 148 -2.51 -5.66 10.16
C VAL A 148 -2.36 -5.02 11.55
N CYS A 149 -1.61 -3.93 11.60
CA CYS A 149 -1.32 -3.16 12.80
C CYS A 149 -2.23 -1.93 12.85
N ARG A 150 -3.13 -1.88 13.84
CA ARG A 150 -3.97 -0.71 14.11
C ARG A 150 -3.50 -0.04 15.39
N ALA A 151 -3.68 1.28 15.47
CA ALA A 151 -3.35 2.04 16.68
C ALA A 151 -4.26 1.62 17.86
N GLY A 152 -3.70 0.82 18.78
CA GLY A 152 -4.37 0.39 20.01
C GLY A 152 -4.48 1.51 21.06
N PHE A 153 -3.52 2.42 21.08
CA PHE A 153 -3.49 3.61 21.94
C PHE A 153 -3.14 4.85 21.13
N VAL A 154 -3.83 5.96 21.40
CA VAL A 154 -3.61 7.25 20.74
C VAL A 154 -3.70 8.39 21.76
N ARG A 155 -2.73 9.30 21.70
CA ARG A 155 -2.72 10.58 22.41
C ARG A 155 -2.43 11.68 21.39
N LEU A 156 -3.44 12.51 21.11
CA LEU A 156 -3.37 13.55 20.08
C LEU A 156 -3.67 14.92 20.68
N TYR A 157 -2.80 15.88 20.45
CA TYR A 157 -3.06 17.27 20.76
C TYR A 157 -3.70 17.96 19.55
N SER A 158 -4.86 18.61 19.76
CA SER A 158 -5.53 19.43 18.77
C SER A 158 -5.18 20.90 19.01
N GLN A 159 -4.42 21.51 18.10
CA GLN A 159 -4.15 22.95 18.12
C GLN A 159 -5.42 23.79 18.00
N TRP A 160 -6.44 23.29 17.29
CA TRP A 160 -7.70 23.99 17.07
C TRP A 160 -8.58 24.05 18.32
N LEU A 161 -8.52 23.01 19.15
CA LEU A 161 -9.34 22.89 20.36
C LEU A 161 -8.54 23.18 21.65
N ASP A 162 -7.22 23.39 21.51
CA ASP A 162 -6.25 23.47 22.61
C ASP A 162 -6.42 22.35 23.65
N GLN A 163 -6.63 21.12 23.16
CA GLN A 163 -7.00 19.96 23.97
C GLN A 163 -6.26 18.70 23.54
N THR A 164 -6.00 17.83 24.51
CA THR A 164 -5.46 16.49 24.25
C THR A 164 -6.57 15.45 24.31
N ARG A 165 -6.75 14.71 23.21
CA ARG A 165 -7.63 13.55 23.12
C ARG A 165 -6.82 12.28 23.38
N ILE A 166 -7.30 11.44 24.29
CA ILE A 166 -6.70 10.15 24.64
C ILE A 166 -7.73 9.05 24.40
N GLU A 167 -7.32 7.98 23.75
CA GLU A 167 -8.20 6.86 23.38
C GLU A 167 -7.43 5.55 23.32
N GLY A 168 -8.01 4.49 23.86
CA GLY A 168 -7.39 3.17 23.97
C GLY A 168 -6.50 3.01 25.20
N GLU A 169 -5.78 1.89 25.28
CA GLU A 169 -4.98 1.47 26.45
C GLU A 169 -3.62 0.90 25.99
N LEU A 170 -2.59 1.01 26.85
CA LEU A 170 -1.22 0.53 26.62
C LEU A 170 -1.00 -0.89 27.17
#